data_AF-A0A0D9WW44-F1
#
_entry.id   AF-A0A0D9WW44-F1
#
_cell.length_a   1.000
_cell.length_b   1.000
_cell.length_c   1.000
_cell.angle_alpha   90.00
_cell.angle_beta   90.00
_cell.angle_gamma   90.00
#
_symmetry.space_group_name_H-M   'P 1'
#
loop_
_entity.id
_entity.type
_entity.pdbx_description
1 polymer ?
#
loop_
_entity_poly.entity_id
_entity_poly.type
_entity_poly.pdbx_seq_one_letter_code
_entity_poly.pdbx_strand_id
1 'polypeptide(L)'
;MGKVILSDVDISMMEQGKMTCPRNLPHPDVAVEREGLDATTKLCLTIFVSTVSLGVFVACLVYPFVSHLNTTEKLVAVFMALVAAAFGITGYNLINNEC
;
A
#
# COMPACT_ATOMS: atom_id res chain seq x y z
N MET A 1 50.43 -24.80 -52.00
CA MET A 1 50.82 -25.43 -50.73
C MET A 1 49.60 -26.15 -50.18
N GLY A 2 49.52 -27.46 -50.42
CA GLY A 2 48.53 -28.32 -49.78
C GLY A 2 49.09 -28.82 -48.45
N LYS A 3 48.25 -28.86 -47.42
CA LYS A 3 48.44 -29.79 -46.30
C LYS A 3 47.07 -30.17 -45.77
N VAL A 4 46.81 -31.46 -45.92
CA VAL A 4 45.64 -32.24 -45.48
C VAL A 4 45.89 -32.65 -44.00
N ILE A 5 44.86 -33.26 -43.40
CA ILE A 5 44.91 -34.29 -42.33
C ILE A 5 44.76 -33.70 -40.90
N LEU A 6 43.91 -34.16 -39.97
CA LEU A 6 43.06 -35.36 -39.80
C LEU A 6 41.91 -35.03 -38.83
N SER A 7 40.80 -35.73 -39.00
CA SER A 7 39.74 -35.93 -38.00
C SER A 7 40.23 -36.82 -36.87
N ASP A 8 39.86 -36.52 -35.63
CA ASP A 8 39.62 -37.51 -34.56
C ASP A 8 38.56 -36.89 -33.63
N VAL A 9 37.33 -37.39 -33.65
CA VAL A 9 36.84 -38.42 -32.72
C VAL A 9 36.85 -37.88 -31.29
N ASP A 10 35.67 -37.48 -30.80
CA ASP A 10 35.08 -38.27 -29.74
C ASP A 10 33.56 -38.17 -29.77
N ILE A 11 32.94 -39.35 -29.75
CA ILE A 11 31.51 -39.60 -29.71
C ILE A 11 31.15 -39.85 -28.24
N SER A 12 29.92 -39.48 -27.86
CA SER A 12 29.24 -39.82 -26.60
C SER A 12 29.68 -38.97 -25.40
N MET A 13 28.77 -38.33 -24.66
CA MET A 13 27.62 -38.96 -24.03
C MET A 13 26.36 -38.09 -24.15
N MET A 14 25.28 -38.73 -24.63
CA MET A 14 23.93 -38.33 -24.27
C MET A 14 23.69 -38.79 -22.83
N GLU A 15 23.61 -37.85 -21.89
CA GLU A 15 22.75 -38.07 -20.72
C GLU A 15 21.34 -37.59 -21.08
N GLN A 16 20.43 -38.54 -20.96
CA GLN A 16 19.01 -38.42 -21.23
C GLN A 16 18.38 -37.33 -20.39
N GLY A 17 17.58 -36.46 -21.01
CA GLY A 17 16.84 -35.48 -20.23
C GLY A 17 15.98 -34.51 -21.03
N LYS A 18 15.12 -35.02 -21.91
CA LYS A 18 13.92 -34.33 -22.43
C LYS A 18 14.18 -33.21 -23.46
N MET A 19 13.98 -33.55 -24.74
CA MET A 19 13.55 -32.58 -25.73
C MET A 19 12.27 -31.89 -25.24
N THR A 20 12.18 -30.56 -25.31
CA THR A 20 11.25 -29.84 -26.20
C THR A 20 11.21 -28.33 -25.92
N CYS A 21 11.53 -27.57 -26.97
CA CYS A 21 11.16 -26.18 -27.30
C CYS A 21 11.55 -25.01 -26.35
N PRO A 22 12.06 -23.89 -26.93
CA PRO A 22 12.23 -22.64 -26.21
C PRO A 22 10.84 -22.05 -25.97
N ARG A 23 10.34 -22.16 -24.75
CA ARG A 23 9.16 -21.41 -24.32
C ARG A 23 9.68 -20.11 -23.71
N ASN A 24 9.77 -19.08 -24.53
CA ASN A 24 9.60 -17.71 -24.06
C ASN A 24 8.25 -17.69 -23.32
N LEU A 25 8.26 -17.92 -22.02
CA LEU A 25 7.15 -17.54 -21.17
C LEU A 25 7.24 -16.02 -21.03
N PRO A 26 6.15 -15.28 -21.31
CA PRO A 26 6.02 -13.97 -20.72
C PRO A 26 6.06 -14.19 -19.21
N HIS A 27 7.00 -13.55 -18.53
CA HIS A 27 6.86 -13.28 -17.11
C HIS A 27 5.49 -12.59 -16.99
N PRO A 28 4.50 -13.12 -16.24
CA PRO A 28 3.42 -12.26 -15.81
C PRO A 28 4.09 -11.32 -14.82
N ASP A 29 4.58 -10.19 -15.33
CA ASP A 29 4.56 -8.96 -14.57
C ASP A 29 3.11 -8.80 -14.14
N VAL A 30 2.80 -9.35 -12.97
CA VAL A 30 1.64 -8.95 -12.20
C VAL A 30 1.97 -7.52 -11.83
N ALA A 31 1.77 -6.62 -12.79
CA ALA A 31 1.35 -5.28 -12.50
C ALA A 31 0.14 -5.48 -11.61
N VAL A 32 0.39 -5.44 -10.30
CA VAL A 32 -0.62 -5.05 -9.35
C VAL A 32 -1.00 -3.67 -9.86
N GLU A 33 -2.02 -3.62 -10.72
CA GLU A 33 -2.77 -2.41 -10.94
C GLU A 33 -3.20 -2.03 -9.53
N ARG A 34 -2.45 -1.11 -8.92
CA ARG A 34 -3.00 -0.31 -7.84
C ARG A 34 -4.19 0.35 -8.51
N GLU A 35 -5.37 -0.22 -8.32
CA GLU A 35 -6.63 0.42 -8.63
C GLU A 35 -6.61 1.72 -7.82
N GLY A 36 -6.11 2.78 -8.46
CA GLY A 36 -6.05 4.10 -7.89
C GLY A 36 -7.47 4.45 -7.46
N LEU A 37 -7.61 4.95 -6.24
CA LEU A 37 -8.91 5.28 -5.69
C LEU A 37 -9.58 6.31 -6.63
N ASP A 38 -10.74 5.95 -7.21
CA ASP A 38 -11.49 6.86 -8.09
C ASP A 38 -11.68 8.22 -7.39
N ALA A 39 -11.62 9.31 -8.16
CA ALA A 39 -11.67 10.68 -7.62
C ALA A 39 -12.91 10.91 -6.74
N THR A 40 -14.03 10.29 -7.11
CA THR A 40 -15.29 10.34 -6.34
C THR A 40 -15.14 9.64 -4.99
N THR A 41 -14.54 8.45 -4.99
CA THR A 41 -14.30 7.65 -3.78
C THR A 41 -13.29 8.35 -2.86
N LYS A 42 -12.25 8.95 -3.42
CA LYS A 42 -11.26 9.78 -2.70
C LYS A 42 -11.93 10.95 -1.99
N LEU A 43 -12.76 11.71 -2.70
CA LEU A 43 -13.51 12.83 -2.12
C LEU A 43 -14.46 12.36 -1.01
N CYS A 44 -15.18 11.25 -1.24
CA CYS A 44 -16.13 10.71 -0.27
C CYS A 44 -15.41 10.26 1.02
N LEU A 45 -14.27 9.56 0.90
CA LEU A 45 -13.44 9.19 2.04
C LEU A 45 -12.90 10.43 2.78
N THR A 46 -12.42 11.44 2.06
CA THR A 46 -11.94 12.68 2.67
C THR A 46 -13.04 13.36 3.48
N ILE A 47 -14.22 13.53 2.90
CA ILE A 47 -15.37 14.13 3.60
C ILE A 47 -15.74 13.30 4.83
N PHE A 48 -15.80 11.98 4.70
CA PHE A 48 -16.12 11.10 5.82
C PHE A 48 -15.10 11.19 6.95
N VAL A 49 -13.81 11.07 6.65
CA VAL A 49 -12.74 11.14 7.65
C VAL A 49 -12.71 12.51 8.32
N SER A 50 -12.81 13.59 7.55
CA SER A 50 -12.79 14.96 8.09
C SER A 50 -14.02 15.27 8.93
N THR A 51 -15.21 14.82 8.52
CA THR A 51 -16.45 15.05 9.28
C THR A 51 -16.45 14.27 10.60
N VAL A 52 -16.05 12.99 10.58
CA VAL A 52 -15.94 12.18 11.80
C VAL A 52 -14.88 12.74 12.73
N SER A 53 -13.69 13.08 12.22
CA SER A 53 -12.61 13.60 13.06
C SER A 53 -12.98 14.92 13.71
N LEU A 54 -13.59 15.84 12.94
CA LEU A 54 -14.02 17.14 13.43
C LEU A 54 -15.18 17.02 14.42
N GLY A 55 -16.14 16.13 14.15
CA GLY A 55 -17.26 15.85 15.06
C GLY A 55 -16.76 15.35 16.42
N VAL A 56 -15.85 14.37 16.42
CA VAL A 56 -15.25 13.86 17.67
C VAL A 56 -14.41 14.92 18.35
N PHE A 57 -13.60 15.69 17.61
CA PHE A 57 -12.80 16.78 18.16
C PHE A 57 -13.65 17.80 18.92
N VAL A 58 -14.72 18.30 18.29
CA VAL A 58 -15.62 19.28 18.90
C VAL A 58 -16.36 18.67 20.09
N ALA A 59 -16.85 17.43 19.98
CA ALA A 59 -17.53 16.76 21.08
C ALA A 59 -16.60 16.61 22.31
N CYS A 60 -15.35 16.17 22.09
CA CYS A 60 -14.36 16.04 23.16
C CYS A 60 -13.99 17.38 23.81
N LEU A 61 -14.05 18.50 23.07
CA LEU A 61 -13.83 19.83 23.64
C LEU A 61 -15.04 20.36 24.38
N VAL A 62 -16.27 20.13 23.90
CA VAL A 62 -17.50 20.67 24.51
C VAL A 62 -17.94 19.86 25.73
N TYR A 63 -17.81 18.53 25.67
CA TYR A 63 -18.18 17.60 26.74
C TYR A 63 -17.64 17.99 28.14
N PRO A 64 -16.36 18.37 28.33
CA PRO A 64 -15.83 18.79 29.63
C PRO A 64 -16.33 20.14 30.15
N PHE A 65 -16.97 20.96 29.30
CA PHE A 65 -17.62 22.20 29.74
C PHE A 65 -19.07 21.96 30.17
N VAL A 66 -19.75 21.03 29.50
CA VAL A 66 -21.14 20.66 29.83
C VAL A 66 -21.20 19.72 31.03
N SER A 67 -20.23 18.82 31.13
CA SER A 67 -20.11 17.87 32.23
C SER A 67 -19.17 18.44 33.29
N HIS A 68 -19.57 18.42 34.57
CA HIS A 68 -18.72 18.82 35.69
C HIS A 68 -17.60 17.79 35.96
N LEU A 69 -16.71 17.61 34.98
CA LEU A 69 -15.62 16.65 35.02
C LEU A 69 -14.49 17.10 35.95
N ASN A 70 -13.81 16.12 36.54
CA ASN A 70 -12.58 16.34 37.31
C ASN A 70 -11.39 16.65 36.38
N THR A 71 -10.30 17.18 36.93
CA THR A 71 -9.10 17.58 36.16
C THR A 71 -8.53 16.45 35.30
N THR A 72 -8.49 15.23 35.84
CA THR A 72 -8.00 14.04 35.11
C THR A 72 -8.88 13.69 33.92
N GLU A 73 -10.20 13.76 34.09
CA GLU A 73 -11.16 13.46 33.02
C GLU A 73 -11.13 14.53 31.92
N LYS A 74 -10.92 15.79 32.29
CA LYS A 74 -10.71 16.88 31.32
C LYS A 74 -9.43 16.66 30.50
N LEU A 75 -8.34 16.21 31.14
CA LEU A 75 -7.11 15.87 30.43
C LEU A 75 -7.32 14.73 29.44
N VAL A 76 -8.06 13.69 29.82
CA VAL A 76 -8.42 12.59 28.91
C VAL A 76 -9.27 13.10 27.74
N ALA A 77 -10.25 13.98 27.98
CA ALA A 77 -11.07 14.56 26.92
C ALA A 77 -10.23 15.37 25.92
N VAL A 78 -9.30 16.20 26.41
CA VAL A 78 -8.37 16.96 25.55
C VAL A 78 -7.43 16.03 24.78
N PHE A 79 -6.92 14.97 25.41
CA PHE A 79 -6.09 13.97 24.74
C PHE A 79 -6.87 13.28 23.61
N MET A 80 -8.12 12.88 23.86
CA MET A 80 -8.98 12.28 22.84
C MET A 80 -9.28 13.25 21.69
N ALA A 81 -9.46 14.54 21.98
CA ALA A 81 -9.59 15.57 20.95
C ALA A 81 -8.31 15.62 20.07
N LEU A 82 -7.12 15.64 20.67
CA LEU A 82 -5.86 15.64 19.92
C LEU A 82 -5.69 14.38 19.05
N VAL A 83 -6.09 13.21 19.57
CA VAL A 83 -6.08 11.96 18.81
C VAL A 83 -7.04 12.04 17.61
N ALA A 84 -8.24 12.59 17.80
CA ALA A 84 -9.20 12.78 16.71
C ALA A 84 -8.64 13.73 15.62
N ALA A 85 -8.01 14.83 16.03
CA ALA A 85 -7.36 15.74 15.08
C ALA A 85 -6.22 15.04 14.31
N ALA A 86 -5.37 14.28 15.01
CA ALA A 86 -4.28 13.53 14.39
C ALA A 86 -4.81 12.46 13.41
N PHE A 87 -5.90 11.77 13.76
CA PHE A 87 -6.56 10.81 12.87
C PHE A 87 -7.09 11.48 11.61
N GLY A 88 -7.78 12.62 11.74
CA GLY A 88 -8.28 13.39 10.60
C GLY A 88 -7.17 13.85 9.66
N ILE A 89 -6.08 14.40 10.20
CA ILE A 89 -4.93 14.87 9.42
C ILE A 89 -4.20 13.70 8.74
N THR A 90 -3.97 12.61 9.48
CA THR A 90 -3.26 11.43 8.96
C THR A 90 -4.08 10.75 7.87
N GLY A 91 -5.39 10.59 8.09
CA GLY A 91 -6.30 10.04 7.10
C GLY A 91 -6.38 10.92 5.86
N TYR A 92 -6.47 12.24 6.02
CA TYR A 92 -6.43 13.18 4.91
C TYR A 92 -5.13 13.05 4.08
N ASN A 93 -3.97 13.02 4.75
CA ASN A 93 -2.67 12.89 4.07
C ASN A 93 -2.51 11.55 3.36
N LEU A 94 -2.99 10.45 3.95
CA LEU A 94 -2.96 9.13 3.32
C LEU A 94 -3.82 9.10 2.06
N ILE A 95 -5.05 9.61 2.15
CA ILE A 95 -5.96 9.72 1.00
C ILE A 95 -5.33 10.61 -0.09
N ASN A 96 -4.65 11.70 0.30
CA ASN A 96 -4.02 12.60 -0.65
C ASN A 96 -2.81 11.96 -1.36
N ASN A 97 -2.01 11.16 -0.66
CA ASN A 97 -0.80 10.49 -1.17
C ASN A 97 -1.05 9.27 -2.07
N GLU A 98 -2.25 8.67 -2.07
CA GLU A 98 -2.61 7.56 -2.97
C GLU A 98 -2.91 8.05 -4.43
N CYS A 99 -2.26 9.13 -4.88
CA CYS A 99 -2.31 9.64 -6.26
C CYS A 99 -0.92 9.63 -6.89
#